data_AF-A0A3N5L925-F1
#
_entry.id   AF-A0A3N5L925-F1
#
_cell.length_a   1.000
_cell.length_b   1.000
_cell.length_c   1.000
_cell.angle_alpha   90.00
_cell.angle_beta   90.00
_cell.angle_gamma   90.00
#
_symmetry.space_group_name_H-M   'P 1'
#
loop_
_entity.id
_entity.type
_entity.pdbx_description
1 polymer ?
#
loop_
_entity_poly.entity_id
_entity_poly.type
_entity_poly.pdbx_seq_one_letter_code
_entity_poly.pdbx_strand_id
1 'polypeptide(L)'
;VTAEPVEGVEVACQVEWARRFDHMQQHTGQHLLSAVLVEMHGAATVSFHLGSEISTIDVAIPALDATEVAAIEARANQRIVENRPVQVSFETAAEALDLRKPSEREGVLRIVAIEGLDRSPCGGTHVRATGEIGPLLIRKLDKIRGNVRIEFLCGMRAVRRARTDYDALARISRLLASPLDETPAVVAAQKSLFEAAEKARRRAETELAGRRGRELYEATLPGPDGVRRVVQRLSSGALDEELRALAQGFVAQAKSVFVAAVEEPPSVLLAVSPDAGIHAGNSLKAALSKFGGRGGGSALVAQGSIPSREQLDPLLTELR
;
A
#
# COMPACT_ATOMS: atom_id res chain seq x y z
N VAL A 1 -13.32 -18.20 35.98
CA VAL A 1 -12.93 -19.57 35.54
C VAL A 1 -12.44 -20.29 36.78
N THR A 2 -13.00 -21.45 37.12
CA THR A 2 -12.47 -22.25 38.23
C THR A 2 -11.14 -22.85 37.80
N ALA A 3 -10.17 -22.95 38.71
CA ALA A 3 -8.86 -23.51 38.40
C ALA A 3 -8.92 -25.02 38.12
N GLU A 4 -9.93 -25.69 38.66
CA GLU A 4 -10.15 -27.14 38.56
C GLU A 4 -11.63 -27.45 38.22
N PRO A 5 -11.93 -28.61 37.63
CA PRO A 5 -13.29 -29.10 37.45
C PRO A 5 -14.03 -29.18 38.79
N VAL A 6 -15.31 -28.84 38.80
CA VAL A 6 -16.16 -28.89 39.99
C VAL A 6 -17.14 -30.06 39.84
N GLU A 7 -17.12 -31.01 40.77
CA GLU A 7 -17.99 -32.20 40.77
C GLU A 7 -18.90 -32.24 42.00
N GLY A 8 -20.15 -32.68 41.81
CA GLY A 8 -21.06 -33.02 42.92
C GLY A 8 -21.60 -31.85 43.74
N VAL A 9 -21.37 -30.59 43.32
CA VAL A 9 -21.87 -29.40 44.01
C VAL A 9 -22.61 -28.45 43.07
N GLU A 10 -23.62 -27.77 43.60
CA GLU A 10 -24.31 -26.70 42.89
C GLU A 10 -23.38 -25.48 42.74
N VAL A 11 -23.34 -24.91 41.54
CA VAL A 11 -22.48 -23.76 41.24
C VAL A 11 -23.27 -22.63 40.62
N ALA A 12 -22.90 -21.40 40.96
CA ALA A 12 -23.42 -20.21 40.30
C ALA A 12 -22.62 -19.93 39.02
N CYS A 13 -23.29 -20.02 37.87
CA CYS A 13 -22.70 -19.72 36.57
C CYS A 13 -23.06 -18.30 36.13
N GLN A 14 -22.06 -17.51 35.76
CA GLN A 14 -22.25 -16.17 35.20
C GLN A 14 -21.59 -16.06 33.83
N VAL A 15 -22.33 -15.50 32.87
CA VAL A 15 -21.81 -15.15 31.55
C VAL A 15 -21.29 -13.71 31.59
N GLU A 16 -20.12 -13.47 30.99
CA GLU A 16 -19.64 -12.11 30.73
C GLU A 16 -20.57 -11.42 29.70
N TRP A 17 -21.53 -10.65 30.22
CA TRP A 17 -22.63 -10.12 29.39
C TRP A 17 -22.16 -9.17 28.30
N ALA A 18 -21.16 -8.32 28.58
CA ALA A 18 -20.63 -7.39 27.59
C ALA A 18 -20.08 -8.13 26.36
N ARG A 19 -19.29 -9.19 26.57
CA ARG A 19 -18.79 -10.05 25.51
C ARG A 19 -19.92 -10.82 24.82
N ARG A 20 -20.86 -11.38 25.58
CA ARG A 20 -22.00 -12.12 25.03
C ARG A 20 -22.85 -11.25 24.11
N PHE A 21 -23.20 -10.05 24.55
CA PHE A 21 -24.02 -9.12 23.79
C PHE A 21 -23.28 -8.60 22.56
N ASP A 22 -22.00 -8.26 22.68
CA ASP A 22 -21.15 -7.87 21.55
C ASP A 22 -21.15 -8.93 20.43
N HIS A 23 -20.97 -10.21 20.77
CA HIS A 23 -21.04 -11.30 19.80
C HIS A 23 -22.46 -11.51 19.22
N MET A 24 -23.52 -11.32 20.01
CA MET A 24 -24.90 -11.35 19.52
C MET A 24 -25.16 -10.25 18.49
N GLN A 25 -24.59 -9.05 18.69
CA GLN A 25 -24.67 -7.94 17.74
C GLN A 25 -23.96 -8.30 16.43
N GLN A 26 -22.73 -8.82 16.48
CA GLN A 26 -22.00 -9.21 15.27
C GLN A 26 -22.73 -10.30 14.48
N HIS A 27 -23.29 -11.29 15.18
CA HIS A 27 -23.98 -12.41 14.53
C HIS A 27 -25.29 -11.99 13.88
N THR A 28 -26.11 -11.22 14.58
CA THR A 28 -27.38 -10.74 14.00
C THR A 28 -27.11 -9.72 12.90
N GLY A 29 -26.08 -8.87 13.05
CA GLY A 29 -25.60 -7.98 11.99
C GLY A 29 -25.12 -8.72 10.76
N GLN A 30 -24.48 -9.88 10.91
CA GLN A 30 -24.15 -10.76 9.79
C GLN A 30 -25.39 -11.22 9.02
N HIS A 31 -26.39 -11.76 9.73
CA HIS A 31 -27.65 -12.19 9.11
C HIS A 31 -28.32 -11.06 8.34
N LEU A 32 -28.39 -9.87 8.98
CA LEU A 32 -28.97 -8.70 8.37
C LEU A 32 -28.21 -8.26 7.11
N LEU A 33 -26.89 -8.15 7.18
CA LEU A 33 -26.06 -7.74 6.05
C LEU A 33 -26.18 -8.74 4.89
N SER A 34 -26.18 -10.04 5.18
CA SER A 34 -26.42 -11.08 4.19
C SER A 34 -27.80 -10.98 3.53
N ALA A 35 -28.86 -10.68 4.30
CA ALA A 35 -30.20 -10.49 3.75
C ALA A 35 -30.27 -9.25 2.85
N VAL A 36 -29.64 -8.13 3.25
CA VAL A 36 -29.57 -6.90 2.46
C VAL A 36 -28.82 -7.11 1.14
N LEU A 37 -27.72 -7.88 1.15
CA LEU A 37 -26.97 -8.20 -0.07
C LEU A 37 -27.77 -9.08 -1.04
N VAL A 38 -28.57 -10.01 -0.52
CA VAL A 38 -29.49 -10.80 -1.34
C VAL A 38 -30.62 -9.89 -1.88
N GLU A 39 -31.19 -9.02 -1.06
CA GLU A 39 -32.25 -8.07 -1.45
C GLU A 39 -31.79 -7.14 -2.60
N MET A 40 -30.59 -6.56 -2.47
CA MET A 40 -30.12 -5.52 -3.40
C MET A 40 -29.39 -6.08 -4.62
N HIS A 41 -28.67 -7.19 -4.48
CA HIS A 41 -27.76 -7.70 -5.51
C HIS A 41 -27.99 -9.17 -5.87
N GLY A 42 -28.94 -9.86 -5.23
CA GLY A 42 -29.11 -11.31 -5.40
C GLY A 42 -27.87 -12.11 -4.97
N ALA A 43 -26.99 -11.52 -4.17
CA ALA A 43 -25.65 -12.06 -3.91
C ALA A 43 -25.64 -12.91 -2.64
N ALA A 44 -25.45 -14.22 -2.80
CA ALA A 44 -25.46 -15.16 -1.69
C ALA A 44 -24.18 -15.06 -0.82
N THR A 45 -24.33 -15.29 0.49
CA THR A 45 -23.19 -15.44 1.40
C THR A 45 -22.57 -16.83 1.28
N VAL A 46 -21.29 -16.88 0.95
CA VAL A 46 -20.49 -18.11 0.79
C VAL A 46 -19.98 -18.59 2.15
N SER A 47 -19.37 -17.68 2.92
CA SER A 47 -18.77 -17.98 4.22
C SER A 47 -18.84 -16.75 5.13
N PHE A 48 -18.61 -16.95 6.43
CA PHE A 48 -18.48 -15.86 7.38
C PHE A 48 -17.47 -16.21 8.48
N HIS A 49 -16.94 -15.18 9.13
CA HIS A 49 -16.09 -15.29 10.32
C HIS A 49 -16.45 -14.18 11.30
N LEU A 50 -16.67 -14.53 12.57
CA LEU A 50 -17.00 -13.58 13.64
C LEU A 50 -15.90 -13.65 14.72
N GLY A 51 -14.88 -12.82 14.56
CA GLY A 51 -13.74 -12.72 15.48
C GLY A 51 -14.02 -11.81 16.67
N SER A 52 -13.04 -11.67 17.57
CA SER A 52 -13.12 -10.77 18.72
C SER A 52 -12.98 -9.29 18.36
N GLU A 53 -12.27 -8.99 17.25
CA GLU A 53 -12.07 -7.63 16.76
C GLU A 53 -12.82 -7.40 15.45
N ILE A 54 -12.61 -8.27 14.47
CA ILE A 54 -13.17 -8.15 13.12
C ILE A 54 -14.26 -9.19 12.86
N SER A 55 -15.23 -8.83 12.01
CA SER A 55 -16.17 -9.78 11.41
C SER A 55 -16.13 -9.65 9.91
N THR A 56 -16.25 -10.78 9.20
CA THR A 56 -16.22 -10.80 7.73
C THR A 56 -17.30 -11.72 7.16
N ILE A 57 -17.83 -11.36 5.99
CA ILE A 57 -18.60 -12.26 5.13
C ILE A 57 -17.97 -12.34 3.75
N ASP A 58 -17.97 -13.54 3.16
CA ASP A 58 -17.65 -13.73 1.74
C ASP A 58 -18.96 -13.79 0.97
N VAL A 59 -19.05 -13.00 -0.11
CA VAL A 59 -20.27 -12.80 -0.88
C VAL A 59 -20.00 -13.17 -2.34
N ALA A 60 -20.89 -13.94 -2.93
CA ALA A 60 -20.80 -14.44 -4.31
C ALA A 60 -21.07 -13.33 -5.34
N ILE A 61 -20.18 -12.35 -5.39
CA ILE A 61 -20.21 -11.20 -6.31
C ILE A 61 -18.77 -10.84 -6.72
N PRO A 62 -18.50 -10.50 -8.00
CA PRO A 62 -17.12 -10.29 -8.47
C PRO A 62 -16.49 -8.96 -8.00
N ALA A 63 -17.31 -7.94 -7.76
CA ALA A 63 -16.88 -6.63 -7.30
C ALA A 63 -18.06 -5.87 -6.68
N LEU A 64 -17.73 -4.91 -5.83
CA LEU A 64 -18.62 -3.86 -5.35
C LEU A 64 -17.84 -2.54 -5.42
N ASP A 65 -18.46 -1.48 -5.93
CA ASP A 65 -17.89 -0.14 -5.91
C ASP A 65 -18.22 0.62 -4.61
N ALA A 66 -17.59 1.77 -4.41
CA ALA A 66 -17.75 2.55 -3.18
C ALA A 66 -19.19 3.07 -2.98
N THR A 67 -19.93 3.34 -4.06
CA THR A 67 -21.31 3.82 -4.02
C THR A 67 -22.24 2.69 -3.62
N GLU A 68 -22.04 1.50 -4.19
CA GLU A 68 -22.80 0.29 -3.83
C GLU A 68 -22.59 -0.08 -2.36
N VAL A 69 -21.34 -0.06 -1.89
CA VAL A 69 -21.02 -0.33 -0.48
C VAL A 69 -21.72 0.65 0.45
N ALA A 70 -21.70 1.95 0.13
CA ALA A 70 -22.39 2.96 0.91
C ALA A 70 -23.91 2.73 0.93
N ALA A 71 -24.50 2.33 -0.21
CA ALA A 71 -25.92 2.01 -0.29
C ALA A 71 -26.30 0.77 0.53
N ILE A 72 -25.48 -0.29 0.50
CA ILE A 72 -25.65 -1.50 1.31
C ILE A 72 -25.57 -1.17 2.80
N GLU A 73 -24.57 -0.41 3.22
CA GLU A 73 -24.42 0.02 4.63
C GLU A 73 -25.62 0.86 5.08
N ALA A 74 -26.03 1.84 4.28
CA ALA A 74 -27.20 2.67 4.58
C ALA A 74 -28.48 1.84 4.68
N ARG A 75 -28.68 0.89 3.76
CA ARG A 75 -29.83 -0.02 3.78
C ARG A 75 -29.83 -0.91 5.01
N ALA A 76 -28.69 -1.49 5.38
CA ALA A 76 -28.56 -2.30 6.60
C ALA A 76 -28.90 -1.47 7.86
N ASN A 77 -28.34 -0.26 7.99
CA ASN A 77 -28.65 0.61 9.13
C ASN A 77 -30.11 1.07 9.15
N GLN A 78 -30.75 1.26 7.99
CA GLN A 78 -32.19 1.51 7.93
C GLN A 78 -32.99 0.35 8.55
N ARG A 79 -32.66 -0.90 8.20
CA ARG A 79 -33.30 -2.09 8.79
C ARG A 79 -33.04 -2.25 10.30
N ILE A 80 -31.91 -1.75 10.79
CA ILE A 80 -31.60 -1.70 12.23
C ILE A 80 -32.57 -0.73 12.92
N VAL A 81 -32.76 0.46 12.36
CA VAL A 81 -33.66 1.49 12.92
C VAL A 81 -35.13 1.05 12.90
N GLU A 82 -35.54 0.22 11.94
CA GLU A 82 -36.87 -0.39 11.91
C GLU A 82 -37.16 -1.30 13.13
N ASN A 83 -36.13 -1.69 13.88
CA ASN A 83 -36.21 -2.46 15.13
C ASN A 83 -37.10 -3.71 15.05
N ARG A 84 -36.95 -4.47 13.97
CA ARG A 84 -37.75 -5.64 13.68
C ARG A 84 -37.46 -6.77 14.69
N PRO A 85 -38.47 -7.51 15.15
CA PRO A 85 -38.28 -8.68 16.01
C PRO A 85 -37.33 -9.72 15.38
N VAL A 86 -36.48 -10.30 16.23
CA VAL A 86 -35.66 -11.46 15.93
C VAL A 86 -36.19 -12.63 16.73
N GLN A 87 -36.75 -13.62 16.04
CA GLN A 87 -37.41 -14.77 16.64
C GLN A 87 -36.58 -16.03 16.45
N VAL A 88 -36.71 -16.95 17.41
CA VAL A 88 -36.10 -18.26 17.37
C VAL A 88 -37.20 -19.30 17.44
N SER A 89 -37.26 -20.17 16.44
CA SER A 89 -38.17 -21.31 16.37
C SER A 89 -37.39 -22.62 16.21
N PHE A 90 -38.05 -23.73 16.48
CA PHE A 90 -37.55 -25.07 16.20
C PHE A 90 -38.54 -25.73 15.26
N GLU A 91 -38.09 -26.03 14.06
CA GLU A 91 -38.92 -26.51 12.95
C GLU A 91 -38.31 -27.81 12.42
N THR A 92 -39.12 -28.75 11.96
CA THR A 92 -38.55 -29.90 11.24
C THR A 92 -37.97 -29.43 9.89
N ALA A 93 -36.98 -30.14 9.36
CA ALA A 93 -36.39 -29.82 8.06
C ALA A 93 -37.43 -29.74 6.92
N ALA A 94 -38.54 -30.49 7.03
CA ALA A 94 -39.63 -30.45 6.06
C ALA A 94 -40.55 -29.21 6.19
N GLU A 95 -40.67 -28.63 7.40
CA GLU A 95 -41.50 -27.46 7.68
C GLU A 95 -40.73 -26.14 7.50
N ALA A 96 -39.40 -26.19 7.54
CA ALA A 96 -38.52 -25.03 7.42
C ALA A 96 -38.44 -24.50 5.97
N LEU A 97 -39.48 -23.76 5.58
CA LEU A 97 -39.60 -23.11 4.27
C LEU A 97 -38.98 -21.70 4.25
N ASP A 98 -38.76 -21.17 3.05
CA ASP A 98 -38.28 -19.79 2.79
C ASP A 98 -36.94 -19.44 3.46
N LEU A 99 -36.06 -20.42 3.61
CA LEU A 99 -34.73 -20.20 4.15
C LEU A 99 -33.84 -19.47 3.14
N ARG A 100 -33.17 -18.39 3.57
CA ARG A 100 -32.19 -17.67 2.73
C ARG A 100 -31.06 -18.58 2.25
N LYS A 101 -30.68 -19.57 3.07
CA LYS A 101 -29.78 -20.66 2.70
C LYS A 101 -30.43 -22.00 3.07
N PRO A 102 -30.70 -22.88 2.08
CA PRO A 102 -31.19 -24.22 2.36
C PRO A 102 -30.26 -24.99 3.29
N SER A 103 -30.83 -25.85 4.13
CA SER A 103 -30.10 -26.76 5.02
C SER A 103 -30.23 -28.19 4.51
N GLU A 104 -29.10 -28.89 4.38
CA GLU A 104 -29.07 -30.33 4.10
C GLU A 104 -29.20 -31.18 5.38
N ARG A 105 -29.26 -30.53 6.56
CA ARG A 105 -29.37 -31.21 7.85
C ARG A 105 -30.80 -31.74 8.05
N GLU A 106 -30.90 -33.01 8.42
CA GLU A 106 -32.15 -33.65 8.80
C GLU A 106 -32.56 -33.37 10.26
N GLY A 107 -33.83 -33.65 10.58
CA GLY A 107 -34.38 -33.52 11.93
C GLY A 107 -34.86 -32.12 12.26
N VAL A 108 -34.75 -31.74 13.55
CA VAL A 108 -35.19 -30.43 14.04
C VAL A 108 -34.10 -29.39 13.84
N LEU A 109 -34.44 -28.31 13.13
CA LEU A 109 -33.59 -27.16 12.86
C LEU A 109 -33.95 -26.02 13.81
N ARG A 110 -32.92 -25.36 14.35
CA ARG A 110 -33.09 -24.09 15.04
C ARG A 110 -33.08 -22.96 14.01
N ILE A 111 -34.23 -22.34 13.80
CA ILE A 111 -34.41 -21.26 12.84
C ILE A 111 -34.34 -19.93 13.57
N VAL A 112 -33.54 -19.01 13.01
CA VAL A 112 -33.48 -17.62 13.45
C VAL A 112 -34.10 -16.77 12.34
N ALA A 113 -35.12 -16.00 12.71
CA ALA A 113 -35.89 -15.18 11.78
C ALA A 113 -35.79 -13.71 12.16
N ILE A 114 -35.36 -12.87 11.23
CA ILE A 114 -35.55 -11.42 11.29
C ILE A 114 -36.85 -11.12 10.55
N GLU A 115 -37.85 -10.59 11.25
CA GLU A 115 -39.21 -10.44 10.73
C GLU A 115 -39.24 -9.81 9.33
N GLY A 116 -39.78 -10.54 8.36
CA GLY A 116 -39.93 -10.08 6.97
C GLY A 116 -38.61 -9.72 6.26
N LEU A 117 -37.45 -10.22 6.71
CA LEU A 117 -36.13 -10.00 6.08
C LEU A 117 -35.31 -11.27 5.89
N ASP A 118 -35.12 -12.06 6.95
CA ASP A 118 -34.24 -13.23 6.92
C ASP A 118 -34.87 -14.39 7.68
N ARG A 119 -34.74 -15.60 7.15
CA ARG A 119 -34.93 -16.86 7.88
C ARG A 119 -33.75 -17.75 7.58
N SER A 120 -33.03 -18.17 8.61
CA SER A 120 -31.81 -18.96 8.45
C SER A 120 -31.64 -19.99 9.56
N PRO A 121 -31.22 -21.22 9.24
CA PRO A 121 -30.86 -22.21 10.24
C PRO A 121 -29.56 -21.77 10.92
N CYS A 122 -29.61 -21.50 12.23
CA CYS A 122 -28.45 -21.00 12.96
C CYS A 122 -28.44 -21.47 14.42
N GLY A 123 -27.30 -22.01 14.86
CA GLY A 123 -27.04 -22.39 16.26
C GLY A 123 -26.50 -21.25 17.13
N GLY A 124 -26.33 -20.07 16.56
CA GLY A 124 -25.71 -18.92 17.20
C GLY A 124 -26.59 -18.17 18.20
N THR A 125 -25.97 -17.25 18.91
CA THR A 125 -26.63 -16.34 19.83
C THR A 125 -27.01 -15.06 19.10
N HIS A 126 -28.25 -14.60 19.24
CA HIS A 126 -28.78 -13.43 18.53
C HIS A 126 -29.42 -12.44 19.49
N VAL A 127 -29.46 -11.18 19.08
CA VAL A 127 -30.23 -10.14 19.76
C VAL A 127 -31.73 -10.37 19.57
N ARG A 128 -32.58 -9.66 20.31
CA ARG A 128 -34.04 -9.84 20.29
C ARG A 128 -34.75 -9.04 19.20
N ALA A 129 -34.12 -7.97 18.74
CA ALA A 129 -34.64 -7.11 17.68
C ALA A 129 -33.48 -6.45 16.91
N THR A 130 -33.70 -6.03 15.67
CA THR A 130 -32.62 -5.46 14.84
C THR A 130 -32.03 -4.18 15.44
N GLY A 131 -32.79 -3.41 16.23
CA GLY A 131 -32.29 -2.21 16.90
C GLY A 131 -31.22 -2.51 17.95
N GLU A 132 -31.21 -3.71 18.54
CA GLU A 132 -30.17 -4.14 19.48
C GLU A 132 -28.83 -4.42 18.79
N ILE A 133 -28.77 -4.56 17.46
CA ILE A 133 -27.52 -4.69 16.70
C ILE A 133 -26.66 -3.42 16.90
N GLY A 134 -27.29 -2.25 17.02
CA GLY A 134 -26.61 -0.96 16.98
C GLY A 134 -26.07 -0.63 15.58
N PRO A 135 -25.19 0.38 15.43
CA PRO A 135 -24.70 0.77 14.12
C PRO A 135 -23.91 -0.35 13.44
N LEU A 136 -24.12 -0.54 12.15
CA LEU A 136 -23.32 -1.41 11.30
C LEU A 136 -22.38 -0.55 10.45
N LEU A 137 -21.09 -0.89 10.44
CA LEU A 137 -20.05 -0.17 9.72
C LEU A 137 -19.23 -1.14 8.88
N ILE A 138 -19.25 -0.98 7.57
CA ILE A 138 -18.41 -1.69 6.59
C ILE A 138 -17.04 -1.01 6.55
N ARG A 139 -15.98 -1.83 6.61
CA ARG A 139 -14.61 -1.36 6.81
C ARG A 139 -13.71 -1.57 5.62
N LYS A 140 -13.79 -2.76 5.04
CA LYS A 140 -12.84 -3.21 4.03
C LYS A 140 -13.50 -4.16 3.07
N LEU A 141 -13.08 -4.07 1.82
CA LEU A 141 -13.43 -5.00 0.77
C LEU A 141 -12.15 -5.66 0.25
N ASP A 142 -12.13 -6.99 0.24
CA ASP A 142 -11.06 -7.78 -0.36
C ASP A 142 -11.63 -8.65 -1.47
N LYS A 143 -10.91 -8.79 -2.59
CA LYS A 143 -11.26 -9.77 -3.62
C LYS A 143 -10.70 -11.13 -3.23
N ILE A 144 -11.56 -12.15 -3.18
CA ILE A 144 -11.18 -13.52 -2.81
C ILE A 144 -11.79 -14.53 -3.78
N ARG A 145 -10.96 -15.13 -4.64
CA ARG A 145 -11.37 -16.24 -5.53
C ARG A 145 -12.64 -15.95 -6.36
N GLY A 146 -12.77 -14.76 -6.92
CA GLY A 146 -13.94 -14.34 -7.71
C GLY A 146 -15.13 -13.83 -6.87
N ASN A 147 -14.99 -13.80 -5.55
CA ASN A 147 -15.96 -13.25 -4.60
C ASN A 147 -15.43 -11.96 -3.95
N VAL A 148 -16.30 -11.26 -3.23
CA VAL A 148 -15.94 -10.12 -2.38
C VAL A 148 -16.05 -10.53 -0.90
N ARG A 149 -14.98 -10.32 -0.14
CA ARG A 149 -14.99 -10.36 1.32
C ARG A 149 -15.27 -8.97 1.86
N ILE A 150 -16.31 -8.84 2.67
CA ILE A 150 -16.69 -7.60 3.34
C ILE A 150 -16.33 -7.73 4.82
N GLU A 151 -15.43 -6.88 5.30
CA GLU A 151 -15.20 -6.66 6.73
C GLU A 151 -16.24 -5.68 7.27
N PHE A 152 -16.91 -6.03 8.36
CA PHE A 152 -17.93 -5.21 9.00
C PHE A 152 -17.84 -5.30 10.52
N LEU A 153 -18.38 -4.28 11.19
CA LEU A 153 -18.49 -4.20 12.64
C LEU A 153 -19.90 -3.75 13.01
N CYS A 154 -20.43 -4.27 14.11
CA CYS A 154 -21.72 -3.88 14.66
C CYS A 154 -21.59 -3.31 16.08
N GLY A 155 -22.59 -2.54 16.50
CA GLY A 155 -22.73 -2.09 17.87
C GLY A 155 -21.56 -1.24 18.36
N MET A 156 -21.10 -1.51 19.58
CA MET A 156 -20.02 -0.71 20.17
C MET A 156 -18.66 -0.91 19.48
N ARG A 157 -18.44 -2.00 18.72
CA ARG A 157 -17.23 -2.12 17.88
C ARG A 157 -17.21 -1.06 16.78
N ALA A 158 -18.34 -0.86 16.11
CA ALA A 158 -18.48 0.17 15.07
C ALA A 158 -18.28 1.57 15.65
N VAL A 159 -18.89 1.87 16.81
CA VAL A 159 -18.72 3.17 17.50
C VAL A 159 -17.27 3.42 17.87
N ARG A 160 -16.60 2.46 18.51
CA ARG A 160 -15.18 2.58 18.86
C ARG A 160 -14.31 2.76 17.63
N ARG A 161 -14.61 2.05 16.54
CA ARG A 161 -13.85 2.21 15.31
C ARG A 161 -14.02 3.59 14.68
N ALA A 162 -15.25 4.09 14.58
CA ALA A 162 -15.53 5.43 14.08
C ALA A 162 -14.84 6.52 14.91
N ARG A 163 -14.78 6.34 16.23
CA ARG A 163 -14.04 7.23 17.14
C ARG A 163 -12.54 7.24 16.84
N THR A 164 -11.94 6.05 16.68
CA THR A 164 -10.52 5.90 16.32
C THR A 164 -10.19 6.52 14.96
N ASP A 165 -11.08 6.35 13.96
CA ASP A 165 -10.91 6.93 12.64
C ASP A 165 -10.94 8.47 12.69
N TYR A 166 -11.90 9.06 13.41
CA TYR A 166 -11.91 10.51 13.62
C TYR A 166 -10.63 10.97 14.31
N ASP A 167 -10.18 10.29 15.37
CA ASP A 167 -9.01 10.73 16.12
C ASP A 167 -7.75 10.71 15.25
N ALA A 168 -7.65 9.76 14.32
CA ALA A 168 -6.60 9.73 13.31
C ALA A 168 -6.70 10.93 12.36
N LEU A 169 -7.88 11.22 11.80
CA LEU A 169 -8.09 12.37 10.93
C LEU A 169 -7.81 13.70 11.66
N ALA A 170 -8.25 13.83 12.91
CA ALA A 170 -8.02 15.00 13.74
C ALA A 170 -6.54 15.23 14.08
N ARG A 171 -5.74 14.17 14.23
CA ARG A 171 -4.29 14.30 14.36
C ARG A 171 -3.65 14.84 13.09
N ILE A 172 -4.08 14.36 11.92
CA ILE A 172 -3.57 14.82 10.61
C ILE A 172 -3.98 16.28 10.37
N SER A 173 -5.24 16.62 10.62
CA SER A 173 -5.78 17.99 10.53
C SER A 173 -4.96 18.98 11.37
N ARG A 174 -4.64 18.64 12.63
CA ARG A 174 -3.79 19.49 13.48
C ARG A 174 -2.37 19.63 12.96
N LEU A 175 -1.77 18.54 12.45
CA LEU A 175 -0.43 18.55 11.89
C LEU A 175 -0.34 19.49 10.68
N LEU A 176 -1.39 19.54 9.87
CA LEU A 176 -1.45 20.34 8.64
C LEU A 176 -2.09 21.72 8.85
N ALA A 177 -2.52 22.04 10.08
CA ALA A 177 -3.26 23.24 10.41
C ALA A 177 -4.46 23.49 9.48
N SER A 178 -5.22 22.43 9.16
CA SER A 178 -6.38 22.49 8.25
C SER A 178 -7.68 22.07 8.94
N PRO A 179 -8.85 22.59 8.50
CA PRO A 179 -10.14 22.04 8.91
C PRO A 179 -10.23 20.53 8.59
N LEU A 180 -10.98 19.77 9.41
CA LEU A 180 -11.12 18.31 9.28
C LEU A 180 -11.58 17.90 7.87
N ASP A 181 -12.63 18.54 7.36
CA ASP A 181 -13.24 18.20 6.07
C ASP A 181 -12.36 18.59 4.87
N GLU A 182 -11.49 19.59 5.05
CA GLU A 182 -10.54 20.04 4.03
C GLU A 182 -9.21 19.25 4.06
N THR A 183 -8.95 18.53 5.15
CA THR A 183 -7.68 17.82 5.39
C THR A 183 -7.29 16.89 4.23
N PRO A 184 -8.19 16.09 3.63
CA PRO A 184 -7.84 15.27 2.47
C PRO A 184 -7.30 16.07 1.27
N ALA A 185 -7.91 17.22 0.98
CA ALA A 185 -7.48 18.09 -0.11
C ALA A 185 -6.12 18.72 0.19
N VAL A 186 -5.88 19.14 1.44
CA VAL A 186 -4.59 19.68 1.88
C VAL A 186 -3.49 18.62 1.78
N VAL A 187 -3.74 17.37 2.17
CA VAL A 187 -2.78 16.26 2.01
C VAL A 187 -2.42 16.06 0.53
N ALA A 188 -3.41 16.06 -0.37
CA ALA A 188 -3.16 15.93 -1.80
C ALA A 188 -2.32 17.08 -2.35
N ALA A 189 -2.62 18.33 -1.96
CA ALA A 189 -1.85 19.50 -2.34
C ALA A 189 -0.40 19.45 -1.82
N GLN A 190 -0.20 19.04 -0.57
CA GLN A 190 1.15 18.88 0.01
C GLN A 190 1.98 17.82 -0.73
N LYS A 191 1.37 16.70 -1.14
CA LYS A 191 2.05 15.70 -1.96
C LYS A 191 2.50 16.29 -3.31
N SER A 192 1.63 17.03 -3.98
CA SER A 192 1.98 17.68 -5.25
C SER A 192 3.07 18.75 -5.09
N LEU A 193 3.04 19.54 -4.02
CA LEU A 193 4.09 20.51 -3.71
C LEU A 193 5.42 19.82 -3.43
N PHE A 194 5.42 18.72 -2.68
CA PHE A 194 6.61 17.91 -2.41
C PHE A 194 7.23 17.35 -3.69
N GLU A 195 6.42 16.77 -4.58
CA GLU A 195 6.89 16.25 -5.88
C GLU A 195 7.47 17.36 -6.76
N ALA A 196 6.84 18.54 -6.77
CA ALA A 196 7.33 19.70 -7.52
C ALA A 196 8.65 20.25 -6.94
N ALA A 197 8.75 20.34 -5.60
CA ALA A 197 9.96 20.76 -4.91
C ALA A 197 11.12 19.80 -5.14
N GLU A 198 10.89 18.48 -5.08
CA GLU A 198 11.90 17.47 -5.39
C GLU A 198 12.40 17.60 -6.84
N LYS A 199 11.49 17.82 -7.79
CA LYS A 199 11.88 18.05 -9.20
C LYS A 199 12.69 19.33 -9.36
N ALA A 200 12.29 20.41 -8.68
CA ALA A 200 13.01 21.68 -8.72
C ALA A 200 14.41 21.55 -8.09
N ARG A 201 14.53 20.83 -6.96
CA ARG A 201 15.80 20.53 -6.29
C ARG A 201 16.75 19.79 -7.22
N ARG A 202 16.30 18.68 -7.83
CA ARG A 202 17.10 17.91 -8.79
C ARG A 202 17.57 18.75 -9.97
N ARG A 203 16.68 19.59 -10.53
CA ARG A 203 17.04 20.50 -11.64
C ARG A 203 18.12 21.50 -11.22
N ALA A 204 17.99 22.08 -10.03
CA ALA A 204 18.97 23.03 -9.51
C ALA A 204 20.33 22.36 -9.24
N GLU A 205 20.34 21.13 -8.71
CA GLU A 205 21.55 20.33 -8.51
C GLU A 205 22.26 20.03 -9.84
N THR A 206 21.52 19.57 -10.85
CA THR A 206 22.04 19.35 -12.20
C THR A 206 22.62 20.64 -12.81
N GLU A 207 21.93 21.78 -12.67
CA GLU A 207 22.43 23.06 -13.19
C GLU A 207 23.70 23.53 -12.46
N LEU A 208 23.74 23.39 -11.14
CA LEU A 208 24.89 23.73 -10.31
C LEU A 208 26.10 22.85 -10.67
N ALA A 209 25.89 21.55 -10.86
CA ALA A 209 26.92 20.63 -11.29
C ALA A 209 27.49 21.01 -12.67
N GLY A 210 26.63 21.37 -13.62
CA GLY A 210 27.05 21.89 -14.91
C GLY A 210 27.88 23.18 -14.81
N ARG A 211 27.53 24.11 -13.92
CA ARG A 211 28.32 25.31 -13.63
C ARG A 211 29.69 24.97 -13.05
N ARG A 212 29.73 24.08 -12.04
CA ARG A 212 30.98 23.57 -11.44
C ARG A 212 31.88 22.90 -12.47
N GLY A 213 31.31 22.17 -13.43
CA GLY A 213 32.06 21.58 -14.54
C GLY A 213 32.81 22.64 -15.37
N ARG A 214 32.18 23.78 -15.64
CA ARG A 214 32.81 24.92 -16.36
C ARG A 214 33.90 25.59 -15.54
N GLU A 215 33.64 25.87 -14.27
CA GLU A 215 34.64 26.45 -13.35
C GLU A 215 35.86 25.52 -13.21
N LEU A 216 35.63 24.21 -13.14
CA LEU A 216 36.68 23.20 -13.10
C LEU A 216 37.51 23.20 -14.39
N TYR A 217 36.88 23.40 -15.55
CA TYR A 217 37.60 23.56 -16.81
C TYR A 217 38.51 24.79 -16.78
N GLU A 218 37.99 25.95 -16.37
CA GLU A 218 38.75 27.20 -16.30
C GLU A 218 39.98 27.07 -15.39
N ALA A 219 39.84 26.39 -14.26
CA ALA A 219 40.91 26.12 -13.30
C ALA A 219 41.92 25.03 -13.75
N THR A 220 41.57 24.19 -14.72
CA THR A 220 42.43 23.08 -15.19
C THR A 220 43.38 23.55 -16.28
N LEU A 221 44.69 23.56 -16.04
CA LEU A 221 45.67 23.95 -17.07
C LEU A 221 45.71 22.95 -18.25
N PRO A 222 45.96 23.40 -19.49
CA PRO A 222 46.10 22.51 -20.64
C PRO A 222 47.39 21.68 -20.54
N GLY A 223 47.33 20.43 -20.99
CA GLY A 223 48.51 19.58 -21.15
C GLY A 223 49.39 19.98 -22.34
N PRO A 224 50.50 19.27 -22.58
CA PRO A 224 51.42 19.54 -23.71
C PRO A 224 50.77 19.48 -25.10
N ASP A 225 49.69 18.72 -25.25
CA ASP A 225 48.89 18.59 -26.47
C ASP A 225 47.77 19.65 -26.57
N GLY A 226 47.71 20.57 -25.62
CA GLY A 226 46.70 21.63 -25.54
C GLY A 226 45.33 21.15 -25.03
N VAL A 227 45.20 19.90 -24.57
CA VAL A 227 43.94 19.34 -24.06
C VAL A 227 43.92 19.41 -22.53
N ARG A 228 42.83 19.95 -21.96
CA ARG A 228 42.59 20.01 -20.51
C ARG A 228 41.97 18.70 -20.04
N ARG A 229 42.61 18.06 -19.05
CA ARG A 229 42.19 16.74 -18.54
C ARG A 229 41.93 16.80 -17.05
N VAL A 230 40.80 16.26 -16.60
CA VAL A 230 40.52 16.12 -15.17
C VAL A 230 40.01 14.72 -14.84
N VAL A 231 40.39 14.23 -13.66
CA VAL A 231 39.90 12.97 -13.09
C VAL A 231 39.20 13.27 -11.77
N GLN A 232 37.89 12.99 -11.70
CA GLN A 232 37.11 13.04 -10.47
C GLN A 232 36.95 11.63 -9.90
N ARG A 233 37.26 11.47 -8.60
CA ARG A 233 37.17 10.17 -7.91
C ARG A 233 36.17 10.24 -6.78
N LEU A 234 35.31 9.23 -6.69
CA LEU A 234 34.33 9.05 -5.63
C LEU A 234 34.57 7.69 -4.97
N SER A 235 34.65 7.68 -3.64
CA SER A 235 34.86 6.44 -2.86
C SER A 235 33.69 5.47 -2.95
N SER A 236 32.48 5.98 -3.18
CA SER A 236 31.25 5.20 -3.26
C SER A 236 30.16 6.01 -3.95
N GLY A 237 29.19 5.34 -4.58
CA GLY A 237 28.02 6.01 -5.16
C GLY A 237 27.70 5.48 -6.56
N ALA A 238 27.20 6.35 -7.42
CA ALA A 238 26.92 5.99 -8.80
C ALA A 238 27.45 7.09 -9.74
N LEU A 239 27.63 6.70 -11.00
CA LEU A 239 27.65 7.67 -12.09
C LEU A 239 26.22 8.19 -12.23
N ASP A 240 25.85 9.19 -11.44
CA ASP A 240 24.50 9.74 -11.35
C ASP A 240 24.32 10.95 -12.29
N GLU A 241 23.18 11.62 -12.20
CA GLU A 241 22.85 12.76 -13.05
C GLU A 241 23.71 13.99 -12.72
N GLU A 242 24.07 14.18 -11.45
CA GLU A 242 24.92 15.29 -11.00
C GLU A 242 26.34 15.16 -11.58
N LEU A 243 26.96 13.98 -11.45
CA LEU A 243 28.30 13.73 -11.96
C LEU A 243 28.36 13.81 -13.49
N ARG A 244 27.30 13.36 -14.19
CA ARG A 244 27.18 13.52 -15.64
C ARG A 244 27.04 14.98 -16.04
N ALA A 245 26.25 15.77 -15.32
CA ALA A 245 26.09 17.20 -15.59
C ALA A 245 27.40 17.96 -15.36
N LEU A 246 28.16 17.60 -14.32
CA LEU A 246 29.50 18.14 -14.08
C LEU A 246 30.47 17.79 -15.23
N ALA A 247 30.49 16.53 -15.67
CA ALA A 247 31.27 16.10 -16.83
C ALA A 247 30.88 16.88 -18.09
N GLN A 248 29.58 17.02 -18.37
CA GLN A 248 29.05 17.77 -19.51
C GLN A 248 29.43 19.25 -19.45
N GLY A 249 29.37 19.87 -18.27
CA GLY A 249 29.81 21.25 -18.06
C GLY A 249 31.27 21.46 -18.41
N PHE A 250 32.13 20.51 -18.03
CA PHE A 250 33.56 20.52 -18.36
C PHE A 250 33.79 20.31 -19.86
N VAL A 251 33.13 19.31 -20.47
CA VAL A 251 33.39 18.92 -21.87
C VAL A 251 32.65 19.74 -22.92
N ALA A 252 31.73 20.61 -22.49
CA ALA A 252 31.15 21.64 -23.35
C ALA A 252 32.19 22.71 -23.76
N GLN A 253 33.36 22.74 -23.11
CA GLN A 253 34.46 23.63 -23.42
C GLN A 253 35.47 22.96 -24.38
N ALA A 254 36.20 23.77 -25.14
CA ALA A 254 37.12 23.29 -26.18
C ALA A 254 38.27 22.43 -25.61
N LYS A 255 38.68 21.42 -26.39
CA LYS A 255 39.82 20.52 -26.10
C LYS A 255 39.84 20.01 -24.67
N SER A 256 38.83 19.25 -24.28
CA SER A 256 38.66 18.80 -22.90
C SER A 256 38.32 17.32 -22.79
N VAL A 257 38.85 16.70 -21.72
CA VAL A 257 38.58 15.31 -21.35
C VAL A 257 38.26 15.25 -19.87
N PHE A 258 37.12 14.66 -19.55
CA PHE A 258 36.66 14.45 -18.18
C PHE A 258 36.56 12.95 -17.92
N VAL A 259 37.22 12.50 -16.84
CA VAL A 259 37.09 11.12 -16.36
C VAL A 259 36.50 11.14 -14.96
N ALA A 260 35.41 10.41 -14.75
CA ALA A 260 34.85 10.15 -13.43
C ALA A 260 35.08 8.68 -13.07
N ALA A 261 35.45 8.41 -11.82
CA ALA A 261 35.68 7.06 -11.32
C ALA A 261 35.00 6.89 -9.96
N VAL A 262 34.16 5.87 -9.85
CA VAL A 262 33.52 5.44 -8.60
C VAL A 262 34.17 4.14 -8.17
N GLU A 263 34.59 4.06 -6.92
CA GLU A 263 35.29 2.88 -6.39
C GLU A 263 34.33 1.74 -6.00
N GLU A 264 33.11 2.07 -5.56
CA GLU A 264 32.13 1.07 -5.12
C GLU A 264 30.68 1.44 -5.55
N PRO A 265 30.05 0.65 -6.47
CA PRO A 265 30.69 -0.36 -7.31
C PRO A 265 31.66 0.26 -8.34
N PRO A 266 32.77 -0.42 -8.68
CA PRO A 266 33.78 0.09 -9.60
C PRO A 266 33.22 0.48 -10.97
N SER A 267 33.16 1.78 -11.26
CA SER A 267 32.61 2.30 -12.51
C SER A 267 33.32 3.57 -12.97
N VAL A 268 33.36 3.76 -14.30
CA VAL A 268 34.05 4.87 -14.95
C VAL A 268 33.16 5.53 -15.99
N LEU A 269 33.18 6.86 -16.01
CA LEU A 269 32.62 7.71 -17.06
C LEU A 269 33.78 8.42 -17.76
N LEU A 270 33.80 8.36 -19.09
CA LEU A 270 34.67 9.17 -19.94
C LEU A 270 33.79 10.09 -20.78
N ALA A 271 34.02 11.39 -20.66
CA ALA A 271 33.42 12.41 -21.51
C ALA A 271 34.52 13.22 -22.18
N VAL A 272 34.31 13.62 -23.43
CA VAL A 272 35.28 14.41 -24.22
C VAL A 272 34.58 15.48 -25.03
N SER A 273 35.26 16.60 -25.28
CA SER A 273 34.78 17.60 -26.23
C SER A 273 34.93 17.09 -27.68
N PRO A 274 34.11 17.56 -28.63
CA PRO A 274 34.19 17.12 -30.03
C PRO A 274 35.55 17.33 -30.70
N ASP A 275 36.31 18.32 -30.24
CA ASP A 275 37.63 18.73 -30.75
C ASP A 275 38.81 18.16 -29.93
N ALA A 276 38.56 17.27 -28.96
CA ALA A 276 39.60 16.63 -28.16
C ALA A 276 40.42 15.59 -28.95
N GLY A 277 39.99 15.20 -30.15
CA GLY A 277 40.66 14.18 -30.96
C GLY A 277 40.56 12.75 -30.40
N ILE A 278 39.66 12.54 -29.43
CA ILE A 278 39.45 11.26 -28.74
C ILE A 278 38.02 10.79 -29.01
N HIS A 279 37.83 9.50 -29.29
CA HIS A 279 36.51 8.88 -29.39
C HIS A 279 36.18 8.13 -28.09
N ALA A 280 35.37 8.73 -27.21
CA ALA A 280 35.11 8.22 -25.86
C ALA A 280 34.67 6.75 -25.83
N GLY A 281 33.71 6.35 -26.67
CA GLY A 281 33.22 4.97 -26.76
C GLY A 281 34.30 3.94 -27.07
N ASN A 282 35.08 4.17 -28.12
CA ASN A 282 36.14 3.28 -28.56
C ASN A 282 37.29 3.25 -27.55
N SER A 283 37.73 4.40 -27.05
CA SER A 283 38.81 4.51 -26.05
C SER A 283 38.45 3.80 -24.76
N LEU A 284 37.25 4.07 -24.21
CA LEU A 284 36.82 3.42 -22.97
C LEU A 284 36.62 1.91 -23.15
N LYS A 285 36.02 1.47 -24.26
CA LYS A 285 35.80 0.04 -24.53
C LYS A 285 37.11 -0.73 -24.65
N ALA A 286 38.10 -0.15 -25.34
CA ALA A 286 39.43 -0.73 -25.48
C ALA A 286 40.13 -0.88 -24.12
N ALA A 287 40.08 0.17 -23.29
CA ALA A 287 40.66 0.17 -21.95
C ALA A 287 39.96 -0.84 -21.02
N LEU A 288 38.62 -0.82 -20.96
CA LEU A 288 37.84 -1.73 -20.12
C LEU A 288 38.10 -3.21 -20.46
N SER A 289 38.25 -3.54 -21.74
CA SER A 289 38.45 -4.92 -22.20
C SER A 289 39.74 -5.55 -21.67
N LYS A 290 40.79 -4.75 -21.39
CA LYS A 290 42.04 -5.22 -20.79
C LYS A 290 41.91 -5.59 -19.32
N PHE A 291 40.94 -5.00 -18.63
CA PHE A 291 40.69 -5.21 -17.19
C PHE A 291 39.44 -6.06 -16.93
N GLY A 292 38.92 -6.77 -17.95
CA GLY A 292 37.71 -7.60 -17.80
C GLY A 292 36.43 -6.79 -17.55
N GLY A 293 36.47 -5.48 -17.78
CA GLY A 293 35.34 -4.58 -17.65
C GLY A 293 34.42 -4.61 -18.88
N ARG A 294 33.22 -4.04 -18.71
CA ARG A 294 32.23 -3.88 -19.79
C ARG A 294 31.71 -2.46 -19.79
N GLY A 295 31.49 -1.93 -20.98
CA GLY A 295 31.02 -0.57 -21.15
C GLY A 295 31.00 -0.16 -22.60
N GLY A 296 30.57 1.07 -22.83
CA GLY A 296 30.46 1.64 -24.16
C GLY A 296 29.77 3.00 -24.11
N GLY A 297 29.59 3.58 -25.29
CA GLY A 297 28.93 4.85 -25.44
C GLY A 297 29.13 5.44 -26.83
N SER A 298 28.87 6.73 -26.93
CA SER A 298 29.00 7.52 -28.15
C SER A 298 30.44 7.98 -28.38
N ALA A 299 30.65 8.74 -29.45
CA ALA A 299 31.92 9.44 -29.69
C ALA A 299 32.31 10.41 -28.58
N LEU A 300 31.33 11.01 -27.90
CA LEU A 300 31.56 12.09 -26.93
C LEU A 300 31.50 11.62 -25.47
N VAL A 301 30.69 10.59 -25.17
CA VAL A 301 30.51 10.10 -23.80
C VAL A 301 30.39 8.59 -23.79
N ALA A 302 31.09 7.95 -22.87
CA ALA A 302 31.05 6.52 -22.62
C ALA A 302 31.13 6.19 -21.14
N GLN A 303 30.52 5.09 -20.74
CA GLN A 303 30.58 4.61 -19.36
C GLN A 303 30.76 3.09 -19.31
N GLY A 304 31.29 2.60 -18.20
CA GLY A 304 31.41 1.17 -17.96
C GLY A 304 31.79 0.84 -16.53
N SER A 305 31.86 -0.46 -16.26
CA SER A 305 32.24 -1.01 -14.97
C SER A 305 33.38 -2.01 -15.12
N ILE A 306 34.13 -2.19 -14.04
CA ILE A 306 35.18 -3.20 -13.92
C ILE A 306 34.83 -4.16 -12.78
N PRO A 307 35.32 -5.41 -12.83
CA PRO A 307 34.94 -6.42 -11.84
C PRO A 307 35.53 -6.18 -10.45
N SER A 308 36.62 -5.40 -10.33
CA SER A 308 37.28 -5.15 -9.05
C SER A 308 37.86 -3.74 -8.93
N ARG A 309 37.85 -3.19 -7.72
CA ARG A 309 38.35 -1.83 -7.40
C ARG A 309 39.84 -1.67 -7.70
N GLU A 310 40.64 -2.72 -7.49
CA GLU A 310 42.10 -2.70 -7.69
C GLU A 310 42.49 -2.45 -9.15
N GLN A 311 41.58 -2.70 -10.10
CA GLN A 311 41.80 -2.45 -11.52
C GLN A 311 41.48 -1.00 -11.93
N LEU A 312 40.92 -0.19 -11.02
CA LEU A 312 40.50 1.19 -11.34
C LEU A 312 41.69 2.10 -11.60
N ASP A 313 42.74 2.03 -10.77
CA ASP A 313 43.94 2.85 -10.95
C ASP A 313 44.70 2.55 -12.25
N PRO A 314 44.97 1.27 -12.60
CA PRO A 314 45.53 0.89 -13.90
C PRO A 314 44.66 1.38 -15.07
N LEU A 315 43.34 1.22 -14.98
CA LEU A 315 42.41 1.69 -16.02
C LEU A 315 42.47 3.20 -16.21
N LEU A 316 42.46 3.98 -15.12
CA LEU A 316 42.54 5.44 -15.18
C LEU A 316 43.87 5.95 -15.74
N THR A 317 44.94 5.19 -15.59
CA THR A 317 46.25 5.51 -16.18
C THR A 317 46.22 5.37 -17.71
N GLU A 318 45.48 4.39 -18.23
CA GLU A 318 45.31 4.18 -19.67
C GLU A 318 44.40 5.22 -20.35
N LEU A 319 43.50 5.84 -19.59
CA LEU A 319 42.57 6.85 -20.08
C LEU A 319 43.10 8.30 -20.04
N ARG A 320 44.32 8.52 -19.51
CA ARG A 320 44.96 9.84 -19.41
C ARG A 320 45.67 10.25 -20.69
#